data_AF-A0AA47KKV9-F1
#
_entry.id   AF-A0AA47KKV9-F1
#
_cell.length_a   1.000
_cell.length_b   1.000
_cell.length_c   1.000
_cell.angle_alpha   90.00
_cell.angle_beta   90.00
_cell.angle_gamma   90.00
#
_symmetry.space_group_name_H-M   'P 1'
#
loop_
_entity.id
_entity.type
_entity.pdbx_description
1 polymer ?
#
loop_
_entity_poly.entity_id
_entity_poly.type
_entity_poly.pdbx_seq_one_letter_code
_entity_poly.pdbx_strand_id
1 'polypeptide(L)' 'MTPFTLPRLETDVGIVKVAGHFNPVDGHIEVDELARLDGDGWADVSHWLTEQAYENKIATIVAAIRTSLMSLDA' A
#
# COMPACT_ATOMS: atom_id res chain seq x y z
N MET A 1 0.43 -10.83 -13.63
CA MET A 1 0.23 -9.60 -12.83
C MET A 1 1.32 -8.61 -13.21
N THR A 2 1.03 -7.32 -13.13
CA THR A 2 1.94 -6.22 -13.49
C THR A 2 2.63 -5.69 -12.23
N PRO A 3 3.97 -5.65 -12.16
CA PRO A 3 4.67 -5.11 -11.00
C PRO A 3 4.46 -3.59 -10.89
N PHE A 4 4.38 -3.08 -9.66
CA PHE A 4 4.31 -1.66 -9.39
C PHE A 4 5.22 -1.27 -8.22
N THR A 5 5.59 0.00 -8.18
CA THR A 5 6.29 0.60 -7.04
C THR A 5 5.77 2.01 -6.83
N LEU A 6 5.26 2.27 -5.63
CA LEU A 6 4.83 3.58 -5.18
C LEU A 6 5.80 4.02 -4.07
N PRO A 7 6.86 4.78 -4.39
CA PRO A 7 7.89 5.17 -3.43
C PRO A 7 7.36 6.14 -2.36
N ARG A 8 6.23 6.79 -2.65
CA ARG A 8 5.52 7.69 -1.76
C ARG A 8 4.03 7.68 -2.12
N LEU A 9 3.22 7.07 -1.27
CA LEU A 9 1.77 7.05 -1.36
C LEU A 9 1.18 7.70 -0.11
N GLU A 10 0.40 8.75 -0.29
CA GLU A 10 -0.31 9.41 0.81
C GLU A 10 -1.63 8.67 1.07
N THR A 11 -1.87 8.32 2.33
CA THR A 11 -3.04 7.58 2.79
C THR A 11 -3.56 8.15 4.10
N ASP A 12 -4.77 7.79 4.51
CA ASP A 12 -5.33 8.21 5.80
C ASP A 12 -4.55 7.64 7.01
N VAL A 13 -3.68 6.64 6.78
CA VAL A 13 -2.79 6.08 7.82
C VAL A 13 -1.38 6.70 7.78
N GLY A 14 -1.15 7.67 6.89
CA GLY A 14 0.12 8.38 6.68
C GLY A 14 0.76 8.08 5.32
N ILE A 15 2.02 8.49 5.17
CA ILE A 15 2.80 8.23 3.96
C ILE A 15 3.36 6.81 4.02
N VAL A 16 3.10 6.03 2.98
CA VAL A 16 3.64 4.67 2.84
C VAL A 16 4.46 4.53 1.57
N LYS A 17 5.45 3.64 1.62
CA LYS A 17 6.17 3.11 0.48
C LYS A 17 5.64 1.70 0.27
N VAL A 18 5.23 1.39 -0.96
CA VAL A 18 4.69 0.07 -1.29
C VAL A 18 5.21 -0.42 -2.63
N ALA A 19 5.54 -1.70 -2.68
CA ALA A 19 5.84 -2.42 -3.91
C ALA A 19 5.02 -3.72 -3.94
N GLY A 20 4.66 -4.15 -5.15
CA GLY A 20 3.78 -5.30 -5.29
C GLY A 20 3.43 -5.61 -6.73
N HIS A 21 2.39 -6.39 -6.89
CA HIS A 21 1.84 -6.81 -8.17
C HIS A 21 0.35 -6.49 -8.25
N PHE A 22 -0.08 -5.96 -9.39
CA PHE A 22 -1.46 -5.63 -9.67
C PHE A 22 -1.98 -6.46 -10.85
N ASN A 23 -3.16 -7.04 -10.71
CA ASN A 23 -3.87 -7.67 -11.82
C ASN A 23 -4.95 -6.71 -12.33
N PRO A 24 -4.79 -6.11 -13.52
CA PRO A 24 -5.80 -5.21 -14.09
C PRO A 24 -7.09 -5.92 -14.51
N VAL A 25 -7.08 -7.25 -14.63
CA VAL A 25 -8.25 -8.03 -15.11
C VAL A 25 -9.30 -8.21 -14.02
N ASP A 26 -8.88 -8.54 -12.79
CA ASP A 26 -9.78 -8.78 -11.65
C ASP A 26 -9.60 -7.76 -10.50
N GLY A 27 -8.64 -6.84 -10.62
CA GLY A 27 -8.35 -5.82 -9.62
C GLY A 27 -7.61 -6.33 -8.38
N HIS A 28 -7.04 -7.54 -8.44
CA HIS A 28 -6.27 -8.14 -7.37
C HIS A 28 -4.93 -7.41 -7.16
N ILE A 29 -4.56 -7.17 -5.91
CA ILE A 29 -3.30 -6.52 -5.51
C ILE A 29 -2.60 -7.45 -4.52
N GLU A 30 -1.39 -7.86 -4.87
CA GLU A 30 -0.45 -8.49 -3.94
C GLU A 30 0.57 -7.44 -3.51
N VAL A 31 0.83 -7.37 -2.21
CA VAL A 31 1.79 -6.44 -1.61
C VAL A 31 3.01 -7.24 -1.18
N ASP A 32 4.17 -6.91 -1.75
CA ASP A 32 5.44 -7.58 -1.47
C ASP A 32 6.26 -6.82 -0.43
N GLU A 33 6.24 -5.48 -0.49
CA GLU A 33 6.94 -4.59 0.45
C GLU A 33 5.96 -3.51 0.92
N LEU A 34 5.90 -3.28 2.23
CA LEU A 34 5.14 -2.19 2.81
C LEU A 34 5.91 -1.55 3.97
N ALA A 35 6.18 -0.25 3.86
CA ALA A 35 6.79 0.54 4.91
C ALA A 35 6.02 1.85 5.09
N ARG A 36 5.96 2.37 6.31
CA ARG A 36 5.38 3.67 6.63
C ARG A 36 6.49 4.64 7.00
N LEU A 37 6.35 5.87 6.54
CA LEU A 37 7.22 6.95 6.98
C LEU A 37 6.85 7.32 8.42
N ASP A 38 7.81 7.12 9.32
CA ASP A 38 7.78 7.58 10.70
C ASP A 38 8.82 8.69 10.91
N GLY A 39 8.93 9.24 12.12
CA GLY A 39 9.85 10.33 12.45
C GLY A 39 11.32 10.02 12.15
N ASP A 40 11.72 8.76 12.28
CA ASP A 40 13.10 8.29 12.08
C ASP A 40 13.36 7.70 10.68
N GLY A 41 12.36 7.70 9.79
CA GLY A 41 12.46 7.17 8.43
C GLY A 41 11.43 6.08 8.12
N TRP A 42 11.75 5.19 7.18
CA TRP A 42 10.85 4.12 6.75
C TRP A 42 10.88 2.96 7.76
N ALA A 43 9.73 2.68 8.37
CA ALA A 43 9.53 1.55 9.26
C ALA A 43 8.64 0.49 8.59
N ASP A 44 9.06 -0.77 8.66
CA ASP A 44 8.21 -1.91 8.29
C ASP A 44 6.95 -1.90 9.16
N VAL A 45 5.81 -2.20 8.56
CA VAL A 45 4.50 -2.11 9.20
C VAL A 45 3.91 -3.47 9.55
N SER A 46 4.65 -4.55 9.31
CA SER A 46 4.28 -5.93 9.66
C SER A 46 3.93 -6.10 11.15
N HIS A 47 4.38 -5.17 12.01
CA HIS A 47 4.13 -5.16 13.45
C HIS A 47 2.92 -4.32 13.87
N TRP A 48 2.12 -3.77 12.94
CA TRP A 48 0.97 -2.93 13.29
C TRP A 48 0.01 -3.66 14.24
N LEU A 49 -0.03 -3.12 15.45
CA LEU A 49 -0.58 -3.66 16.67
C LEU A 49 -1.99 -4.24 16.47
N THR A 50 -2.13 -5.56 16.62
CA THR A 50 -3.37 -6.37 16.56
C THR A 50 -3.98 -6.59 15.16
N GLU A 51 -4.43 -7.82 14.89
CA GLU A 51 -4.96 -8.27 13.58
C GLU A 51 -6.03 -7.32 13.00
N GLN A 52 -6.93 -6.81 13.83
CA GLN A 52 -8.03 -5.95 13.36
C GLN A 52 -7.58 -4.53 13.00
N ALA A 53 -6.61 -3.96 13.70
CA ALA A 53 -6.04 -2.67 13.31
C ALA A 53 -5.19 -2.81 12.05
N TYR A 54 -4.50 -3.95 11.90
CA TYR A 54 -3.78 -4.30 10.68
C TYR A 54 -4.73 -4.38 9.47
N GLU A 55 -5.82 -5.14 9.56
CA GLU A 55 -6.80 -5.29 8.48
C GLU A 55 -7.36 -3.94 8.00
N ASN A 56 -7.79 -3.09 8.93
CA ASN A 56 -8.35 -1.77 8.58
C ASN A 56 -7.32 -0.86 7.90
N LYS A 57 -6.07 -0.87 8.38
CA LYS A 57 -4.99 -0.07 7.80
C LYS A 57 -4.59 -0.58 6.41
N ILE A 58 -4.49 -1.89 6.25
CA ILE A 58 -4.18 -2.51 4.95
C ILE A 58 -5.29 -2.26 3.94
N ALA A 59 -6.57 -2.36 4.33
CA ALA A 59 -7.69 -2.04 3.45
C ALA A 59 -7.63 -0.59 2.94
N THR A 60 -7.29 0.35 3.83
CA THR A 60 -7.09 1.76 3.48
C THR A 60 -5.94 1.95 2.47
N ILE A 61 -4.82 1.26 2.67
CA ILE A 61 -3.67 1.32 1.77
C ILE A 61 -3.98 0.70 0.41
N VAL A 62 -4.64 -0.46 0.38
CA VAL A 62 -5.04 -1.13 -0.88
C VAL A 62 -5.99 -0.25 -1.69
N ALA A 63 -6.92 0.45 -1.04
CA ALA A 63 -7.80 1.41 -1.71
C ALA A 63 -7.02 2.58 -2.33
N ALA A 64 -6.02 3.11 -1.61
CA ALA A 64 -5.14 4.16 -2.11
C ALA A 64 -4.27 3.67 -3.28
N ILE A 65 -3.69 2.46 -3.20
CA ILE A 65 -2.92 1.83 -4.30
C ILE A 65 -3.80 1.74 -5.54
N ARG A 66 -5.02 1.19 -5.41
CA ARG A 66 -5.94 1.04 -6.55
C ARG A 66 -6.23 2.39 -7.20
N THR A 67 -6.48 3.43 -6.40
CA THR A 67 -6.74 4.77 -6.90
C THR A 67 -5.54 5.33 -7.66
N SER A 68 -4.32 5.18 -7.11
CA SER A 68 -3.09 5.64 -7.76
C SER A 68 -2.81 4.88 -9.06
N LEU A 69 -2.98 3.55 -9.08
CA LEU A 69 -2.76 2.74 -10.28
C LEU A 69 -3.78 3.04 -11.37
N MET A 70 -5.05 3.20 -11.03
CA MET A 70 -6.10 3.57 -11.99
C MET A 70 -5.95 4.99 -12.53
N SER A 71 -5.39 5.91 -11.74
CA SER A 71 -5.06 7.27 -12.20
C SER A 71 -3.84 7.33 -13.12
N LEU A 72 -2.98 6.31 -13.13
CA LEU A 72 -1.81 6.24 -14.02
C LEU A 72 -2.18 5.77 -15.44
N ASP A 73 -3.35 5.12 -15.60
CA ASP A 73 -3.86 4.62 -16.88
C ASP A 73 -4.82 5.62 -17.61
N ALA A 74 -5.01 6.84 -17.07
CA ALA A 74 -5.90 7.88 -17.61
C ALA A 74 -5.11 9.06 -18.23
#